data_AF-A0A318HJ75-F1
#
_entry.id   AF-A0A318HJ75-F1
#
_cell.length_a   1.000
_cell.length_b   1.000
_cell.length_c   1.000
_cell.angle_alpha   90.00
_cell.angle_beta   90.00
_cell.angle_gamma   90.00
#
_symmetry.space_group_name_H-M   'P 1'
#
loop_
_entity.id
_entity.type
_entity.pdbx_description
1 polymer ?
#
loop_
_entity_poly.entity_id
_entity_poly.type
_entity_poly.pdbx_seq_one_letter_code
_entity_poly.pdbx_strand_id
1 'polypeptide(L)'
;MSDGVGLSVGATNLVAVVVGRAAVTRSPVVTLYPHRPPEVGVPSENPNLTERGLIITDFVDRVGDPVGIVAADGSTHLADKVAVDALRAMLYTVGSPPTGPVAVTYPAHWRPTAVDALRNALAAVPEFQVPNPAQLVPDATAALTALQNDPGVPTRGVIALCDFGGTGTNITLVDAANGFAPIGPTVRHTDLSGDLIDQALLTHVINDLSAAGTIDLSGTSAIGSLTRLRAQCRGAKERLSTTAVTSLAAELPGHSSEMRLTRNELDAAIRGPLADFMGVIQETVERNGIRNADLVAVASVGGGARIPIITTTLSEHFRLPVITTGQPELTAAIGGSLRATRGAVDEGKTSMAAAPGAIAAAAAATAMAPQANPQDGPVSSTFQALAWSDADIPDVAPTDPYEYGGGANGGVTDARPQVQFDHEQQYEYEEPAPLPWYRKPAIILAAGVGALLVALVAAVLFVMHEDTTPAPASTTAPVPTLLPPASSAAPTPAEVPAPPPQTQAPQTRTVTRQAPPPVIVTEAPPPTSEAPPPPPPTTEAPPPTTEAPPTTQPPWSPTAPYPTIPGLPWVPLPGGQPVQPAP
;
A
#
# COMPACT_ATOMS: atom_id res chain seq x y z
N MET A 1 7.03 21.01 -19.18
CA MET A 1 6.82 20.59 -17.78
C MET A 1 7.27 19.14 -17.69
N SER A 2 7.84 18.69 -16.58
CA SER A 2 8.10 17.27 -16.36
C SER A 2 6.84 16.59 -15.81
N ASP A 3 6.58 15.37 -16.29
CA ASP A 3 5.39 14.60 -15.90
C ASP A 3 5.53 14.18 -14.42
N GLY A 4 4.51 14.45 -13.60
CA GLY A 4 4.49 13.95 -12.22
C GLY A 4 4.32 12.43 -12.16
N VAL A 5 4.98 11.80 -11.20
CA VAL A 5 4.85 10.37 -10.90
C VAL A 5 4.03 10.19 -9.63
N GLY A 6 3.01 9.34 -9.69
CA GLY A 6 2.24 8.89 -8.54
C GLY A 6 2.46 7.41 -8.32
N LEU A 7 3.04 7.06 -7.18
CA LEU A 7 3.16 5.67 -6.71
C LEU A 7 2.14 5.43 -5.60
N SER A 8 1.53 4.25 -5.54
CA SER A 8 0.57 3.88 -4.49
C SER A 8 0.95 2.56 -3.83
N VAL A 9 0.97 2.58 -2.50
CA VAL A 9 1.22 1.43 -1.63
C VAL A 9 -0.13 0.84 -1.19
N GLY A 10 -0.48 -0.34 -1.69
CA GLY A 10 -1.66 -1.10 -1.27
C GLY A 10 -1.30 -2.55 -0.94
N ALA A 11 -1.98 -3.14 0.05
CA ALA A 11 -1.69 -4.49 0.57
C ALA A 11 -1.90 -5.63 -0.45
N THR A 12 -2.52 -5.35 -1.60
CA THR A 12 -2.73 -6.32 -2.69
C THR A 12 -2.11 -5.88 -4.02
N ASN A 13 -1.89 -4.58 -4.20
CA ASN A 13 -1.34 -4.01 -5.42
C ASN A 13 -0.47 -2.79 -5.10
N LEU A 14 0.73 -2.76 -5.68
CA LEU A 14 1.51 -1.55 -5.87
C LEU A 14 1.18 -1.00 -7.27
N VAL A 15 0.95 0.30 -7.36
CA VAL A 15 0.58 0.97 -8.61
C VAL A 15 1.52 2.14 -8.88
N ALA A 16 1.95 2.31 -10.12
CA ALA A 16 2.70 3.47 -10.59
C ALA A 16 2.01 4.11 -11.80
N VAL A 17 1.80 5.42 -11.75
CA VAL A 17 1.17 6.23 -12.80
C VAL A 17 2.08 7.43 -13.11
N VAL A 18 2.36 7.65 -14.39
CA VAL A 18 3.00 8.88 -14.88
C VAL A 18 1.98 9.63 -15.73
N VAL A 19 1.87 10.95 -15.56
CA VAL A 19 0.95 11.77 -16.34
C VAL A 19 1.19 11.54 -17.85
N GLY A 20 0.12 11.27 -18.60
CA GLY A 20 0.20 11.03 -20.05
C GLY A 20 0.72 9.64 -20.47
N ARG A 21 0.95 8.69 -19.55
CA ARG A 21 1.43 7.32 -19.86
C ARG A 21 0.51 6.25 -19.30
N ALA A 22 0.75 5.00 -19.70
CA ALA A 22 0.10 3.83 -19.11
C ALA A 22 0.50 3.64 -17.64
N ALA A 23 -0.42 3.08 -16.85
CA ALA A 23 -0.15 2.67 -15.48
C ALA A 23 0.54 1.30 -15.43
N VAL A 24 1.38 1.09 -14.42
CA VAL A 24 1.98 -0.21 -14.08
C VAL A 24 1.40 -0.67 -12.75
N THR A 25 0.97 -1.94 -12.69
CA THR A 25 0.51 -2.59 -11.46
C THR A 25 1.32 -3.85 -11.20
N ARG A 26 1.63 -4.11 -9.93
CA ARG A 26 2.37 -5.29 -9.44
C ARG A 26 1.81 -5.75 -8.10
N SER A 27 1.81 -7.06 -7.86
CA SER A 27 1.62 -7.60 -6.52
C SER A 27 2.72 -7.08 -5.56
N PRO A 28 2.43 -6.82 -4.27
CA PRO A 28 3.43 -6.43 -3.26
C PRO A 28 4.27 -7.65 -2.83
N VAL A 29 5.07 -8.13 -3.78
CA VAL A 29 6.01 -9.24 -3.68
C VAL A 29 7.35 -8.68 -4.14
N VAL A 30 8.36 -8.70 -3.28
CA VAL A 30 9.72 -8.26 -3.62
C VAL A 30 10.61 -9.47 -3.76
N THR A 31 11.38 -9.54 -4.84
CA THR A 31 12.44 -10.55 -5.03
C THR A 31 13.79 -9.86 -4.94
N LEU A 32 14.51 -10.11 -3.85
CA LEU A 32 15.86 -9.60 -3.62
C LEU A 32 16.90 -10.51 -4.29
N TYR A 33 17.96 -9.90 -4.84
CA TYR A 33 19.05 -10.60 -5.49
C TYR A 33 20.41 -10.13 -4.95
N PRO A 34 21.40 -11.01 -4.71
CA PRO A 34 22.72 -10.59 -4.21
C PRO A 34 23.58 -9.78 -5.20
N HIS A 35 23.20 -9.75 -6.49
CA HIS A 35 24.07 -9.28 -7.58
C HIS A 35 23.42 -8.24 -8.52
N ARG A 36 22.14 -7.91 -8.32
CA ARG A 36 21.35 -6.97 -9.12
C ARG A 36 20.29 -6.28 -8.24
N PRO A 37 19.67 -5.16 -8.68
CA PRO A 37 18.61 -4.51 -7.91
C PRO A 37 17.42 -5.44 -7.63
N PRO A 38 16.63 -5.16 -6.57
CA PRO A 38 15.35 -5.83 -6.33
C PRO A 38 14.37 -5.72 -7.50
N GLU A 39 13.61 -6.78 -7.73
CA GLU A 39 12.48 -6.81 -8.66
C GLU A 39 11.16 -6.94 -7.88
N VAL A 40 10.06 -6.46 -8.47
CA VAL A 40 8.74 -6.40 -7.81
C VAL A 40 7.64 -7.05 -8.65
N GLY A 41 6.67 -7.66 -7.98
CA GLY A 41 5.56 -8.42 -8.57
C GLY A 41 5.80 -9.92 -8.64
N VAL A 42 4.93 -10.62 -9.37
CA VAL A 42 5.05 -12.06 -9.67
C VAL A 42 5.42 -12.31 -11.14
N PRO A 43 5.94 -13.50 -11.54
CA PRO A 43 6.44 -13.74 -12.90
C PRO A 43 5.42 -13.57 -14.05
N SER A 44 4.12 -13.63 -13.75
CA SER A 44 3.06 -13.31 -14.72
C SER A 44 2.84 -11.81 -14.95
N GLU A 45 3.39 -10.96 -14.09
CA GLU A 45 3.33 -9.49 -14.16
C GLU A 45 4.66 -8.91 -14.64
N ASN A 46 5.78 -9.39 -14.07
CA ASN A 46 7.13 -8.85 -14.30
C ASN A 46 8.02 -9.88 -15.04
N PRO A 47 8.35 -9.65 -16.32
CA PRO A 47 9.19 -10.56 -17.11
C PRO A 47 10.67 -10.55 -16.69
N ASN A 48 11.11 -9.62 -15.84
CA ASN A 48 12.49 -9.56 -15.33
C ASN A 48 12.80 -10.65 -14.29
N LEU A 49 11.78 -11.32 -13.76
CA LEU A 49 11.86 -12.41 -12.76
C LEU A 49 12.28 -13.74 -13.41
N THR A 50 13.39 -13.71 -14.14
CA THR A 50 13.96 -14.85 -14.90
C THR A 50 14.74 -15.84 -14.03
N GLU A 51 15.08 -15.46 -12.81
CA GLU A 51 15.93 -16.24 -11.90
C GLU A 51 15.41 -16.20 -10.45
N ARG A 52 15.82 -17.20 -9.64
CA ARG A 52 15.39 -17.32 -8.24
C ARG A 52 16.15 -16.32 -7.36
N GLY A 53 15.41 -15.46 -6.66
CA GLY A 53 15.92 -14.61 -5.59
C GLY A 53 15.22 -14.91 -4.26
N LEU A 54 15.54 -14.11 -3.24
CA LEU A 54 14.90 -14.18 -1.92
C LEU A 54 13.58 -13.41 -1.95
N ILE A 55 12.46 -14.13 -1.82
CA ILE A 55 11.12 -13.55 -1.91
C ILE A 55 10.68 -13.02 -0.53
N ILE A 56 10.14 -11.80 -0.50
CA ILE A 56 9.52 -11.17 0.67
C ILE A 56 8.11 -10.70 0.31
N THR A 57 7.14 -11.02 1.17
CA THR A 57 5.72 -10.67 1.07
C THR A 57 5.24 -9.99 2.36
N ASP A 58 3.99 -9.56 2.38
CA ASP A 58 3.26 -9.12 3.60
C ASP A 58 3.93 -7.97 4.37
N PHE A 59 4.76 -7.18 3.67
CA PHE A 59 5.47 -6.04 4.23
C PHE A 59 4.60 -4.79 4.37
N VAL A 60 3.56 -4.62 3.53
CA VAL A 60 2.74 -3.39 3.49
C VAL A 60 2.07 -3.12 4.83
N ASP A 61 1.31 -4.08 5.36
CA ASP A 61 0.60 -3.93 6.64
C ASP A 61 1.55 -4.09 7.86
N ARG A 62 2.86 -4.23 7.63
CA ARG A 62 3.94 -4.24 8.65
C ARG A 62 4.86 -3.01 8.61
N VAL A 63 4.64 -2.03 7.74
CA VAL A 63 5.46 -0.80 7.72
C VAL A 63 5.39 -0.09 9.08
N GLY A 64 6.55 0.21 9.67
CA GLY A 64 6.65 0.77 11.03
C GLY A 64 6.63 -0.26 12.17
N ASP A 65 6.55 -1.57 11.86
CA ASP A 65 6.85 -2.64 12.82
C ASP A 65 8.37 -2.67 13.10
N PRO A 66 8.83 -2.50 14.36
CA PRO A 66 10.24 -2.62 14.71
C PRO A 66 10.75 -4.07 14.62
N VAL A 67 9.86 -5.07 14.59
CA VAL A 67 10.21 -6.46 14.32
C VAL A 67 10.30 -6.65 12.81
N GLY A 68 11.46 -7.08 12.32
CA GLY A 68 11.62 -7.36 10.89
C GLY A 68 10.82 -8.56 10.39
N ILE A 69 10.78 -8.69 9.07
CA ILE A 69 10.29 -9.87 8.35
C ILE A 69 11.47 -10.85 8.24
N VAL A 70 11.32 -12.04 8.80
CA VAL A 70 12.30 -13.12 8.66
C VAL A 70 12.03 -13.82 7.32
N ALA A 71 12.99 -13.77 6.41
CA ALA A 71 12.90 -14.37 5.09
C ALA A 71 13.33 -15.85 5.12
N ALA A 72 13.15 -16.55 4.00
CA ALA A 72 13.35 -18.01 3.89
C ALA A 72 14.79 -18.50 4.13
N ASP A 73 15.79 -17.61 4.09
CA ASP A 73 17.19 -17.87 4.42
C ASP A 73 17.56 -17.53 5.88
N GLY A 74 16.59 -17.07 6.68
CA GLY A 74 16.79 -16.59 8.06
C GLY A 74 17.24 -15.14 8.18
N SER A 75 17.46 -14.43 7.07
CA SER A 75 17.78 -12.99 7.11
C SER A 75 16.55 -12.16 7.53
N THR A 76 16.77 -11.01 8.16
CA THR A 76 15.71 -10.17 8.74
C THR A 76 15.68 -8.80 8.07
N HIS A 77 14.52 -8.42 7.54
CA HIS A 77 14.32 -7.21 6.74
C HIS A 77 13.29 -6.27 7.36
N LEU A 78 13.56 -4.98 7.41
CA LEU A 78 12.58 -3.99 7.89
C LEU A 78 11.55 -3.67 6.81
N ALA A 79 10.27 -3.69 7.18
CA ALA A 79 9.15 -3.63 6.23
C ALA A 79 9.07 -2.30 5.47
N ASP A 80 9.43 -1.19 6.11
CA ASP A 80 9.60 0.14 5.50
C ASP A 80 10.66 0.15 4.39
N LYS A 81 11.79 -0.55 4.59
CA LYS A 81 12.85 -0.66 3.57
C LYS A 81 12.40 -1.51 2.38
N VAL A 82 11.77 -2.66 2.66
CA VAL A 82 11.21 -3.53 1.60
C VAL A 82 10.14 -2.78 0.79
N ALA A 83 9.30 -1.97 1.44
CA ALA A 83 8.33 -1.11 0.76
C ALA A 83 9.01 -0.06 -0.14
N VAL A 84 10.10 0.56 0.30
CA VAL A 84 10.84 1.55 -0.50
C VAL A 84 11.63 0.90 -1.65
N ASP A 85 12.22 -0.28 -1.47
CA ASP A 85 12.82 -1.05 -2.56
C ASP A 85 11.76 -1.45 -3.61
N ALA A 86 10.57 -1.85 -3.16
CA ALA A 86 9.43 -2.12 -4.05
C ALA A 86 9.01 -0.86 -4.83
N LEU A 87 8.86 0.28 -4.16
CA LEU A 87 8.53 1.57 -4.78
C LEU A 87 9.62 2.01 -5.77
N ARG A 88 10.90 1.77 -5.47
CA ARG A 88 12.04 2.08 -6.35
C ARG A 88 12.01 1.21 -7.61
N ALA A 89 11.72 -0.08 -7.48
CA ALA A 89 11.53 -0.97 -8.64
C ALA A 89 10.30 -0.58 -9.48
N MET A 90 9.19 -0.17 -8.85
CA MET A 90 8.02 0.40 -9.55
C MET A 90 8.37 1.67 -10.32
N LEU A 91 9.14 2.57 -9.71
CA LEU A 91 9.61 3.82 -10.31
C LEU A 91 10.46 3.55 -11.57
N TYR A 92 11.44 2.64 -11.47
CA TYR A 92 12.25 2.22 -12.62
C TYR A 92 11.41 1.55 -13.72
N THR A 93 10.31 0.87 -13.37
CA THR A 93 9.43 0.22 -14.37
C THR A 93 8.62 1.24 -15.19
N VAL A 94 8.32 2.44 -14.65
CA VAL A 94 7.68 3.53 -15.42
C VAL A 94 8.66 4.48 -16.11
N GLY A 95 9.96 4.39 -15.80
CA GLY A 95 11.03 5.01 -16.57
C GLY A 95 12.37 5.13 -15.83
N SER A 96 13.38 5.64 -16.54
CA SER A 96 14.63 6.16 -15.96
C SER A 96 14.34 7.17 -14.83
N PRO A 97 15.28 7.38 -13.87
CA PRO A 97 15.02 8.13 -12.62
C PRO A 97 14.32 9.48 -12.86
N PRO A 98 13.36 9.83 -11.99
CA PRO A 98 12.32 10.80 -12.31
C PRO A 98 12.88 12.20 -12.55
N THR A 99 12.62 12.74 -13.74
CA THR A 99 12.88 14.15 -14.08
C THR A 99 11.75 15.08 -13.62
N GLY A 100 10.70 14.52 -13.02
CA GLY A 100 9.54 15.21 -12.47
C GLY A 100 9.31 14.88 -10.99
N PRO A 101 8.40 15.60 -10.33
CA PRO A 101 8.08 15.37 -8.93
C PRO A 101 7.44 13.99 -8.72
N VAL A 102 7.72 13.37 -7.58
CA VAL A 102 7.12 12.09 -7.16
C VAL A 102 6.20 12.32 -5.96
N ALA A 103 5.02 11.70 -5.97
CA ALA A 103 4.21 11.48 -4.78
C ALA A 103 4.08 9.98 -4.50
N VAL A 104 4.18 9.61 -3.22
CA VAL A 104 3.96 8.25 -2.72
C VAL A 104 2.68 8.28 -1.88
N THR A 105 1.66 7.55 -2.33
CA THR A 105 0.39 7.44 -1.60
C THR A 105 0.40 6.22 -0.69
N TYR A 106 0.04 6.44 0.58
CA TYR A 106 0.04 5.42 1.62
C TYR A 106 -1.38 5.25 2.21
N PRO A 107 -1.72 4.08 2.77
CA PRO A 107 -3.06 3.84 3.30
C PRO A 107 -3.46 4.80 4.43
N ALA A 108 -4.56 5.54 4.28
CA ALA A 108 -4.93 6.62 5.18
C ALA A 108 -5.27 6.19 6.63
N HIS A 109 -5.52 4.89 6.86
CA HIS A 109 -5.70 4.31 8.19
C HIS A 109 -4.37 3.98 8.92
N TRP A 110 -3.21 4.15 8.28
CA TRP A 110 -1.91 3.89 8.91
C TRP A 110 -1.67 4.82 10.10
N ARG A 111 -1.01 4.27 11.14
CA ARG A 111 -0.56 5.05 12.30
C ARG A 111 0.56 6.01 11.87
N PRO A 112 0.70 7.20 12.49
CA PRO A 112 1.77 8.14 12.17
C PRO A 112 3.18 7.51 12.17
N THR A 113 3.45 6.58 13.09
CA THR A 113 4.71 5.84 13.18
C THR A 113 5.05 5.03 11.91
N ALA A 114 4.05 4.51 11.19
CA ALA A 114 4.25 3.82 9.91
C ALA A 114 4.54 4.81 8.78
N VAL A 115 3.85 5.95 8.76
CA VAL A 115 4.08 7.03 7.80
C VAL A 115 5.48 7.62 7.96
N ASP A 116 5.93 7.81 9.20
CA ASP A 116 7.27 8.34 9.48
C ASP A 116 8.38 7.29 9.27
N ALA A 117 8.12 6.00 9.49
CA ALA A 117 9.02 4.93 9.07
C ALA A 117 9.21 4.95 7.53
N LEU A 118 8.11 5.01 6.76
CA LEU A 118 8.16 5.13 5.31
C LEU A 118 8.88 6.42 4.87
N ARG A 119 8.63 7.56 5.54
CA ARG A 119 9.32 8.84 5.29
C ARG A 119 10.83 8.71 5.45
N ASN A 120 11.27 8.09 6.55
CA ASN A 120 12.69 7.91 6.85
C ASN A 120 13.37 6.92 5.89
N ALA A 121 12.66 5.87 5.45
CA ALA A 121 13.14 4.96 4.41
C ALA A 121 13.26 5.65 3.04
N LEU A 122 12.27 6.47 2.65
CA LEU A 122 12.33 7.27 1.41
C LEU A 122 13.46 8.32 1.44
N ALA A 123 13.72 8.91 2.62
CA ALA A 123 14.83 9.86 2.83
C ALA A 123 16.23 9.24 2.57
N ALA A 124 16.37 7.92 2.70
CA ALA A 124 17.62 7.21 2.46
C ALA A 124 17.89 6.87 0.98
N VAL A 125 16.95 7.14 0.07
CA VAL A 125 17.01 6.73 -1.35
C VAL A 125 17.01 7.98 -2.27
N PRO A 126 18.13 8.29 -2.95
CA PRO A 126 18.29 9.53 -3.73
C PRO A 126 17.22 9.78 -4.80
N GLU A 127 16.69 8.72 -5.42
CA GLU A 127 15.64 8.79 -6.45
C GLU A 127 14.29 9.30 -5.92
N PHE A 128 14.11 9.35 -4.60
CA PHE A 128 12.98 9.98 -3.93
C PHE A 128 13.33 11.35 -3.33
N GLN A 129 14.55 11.86 -3.52
CA GLN A 129 15.00 13.18 -3.07
C GLN A 129 15.24 14.18 -4.22
N VAL A 130 15.22 13.71 -5.47
CA VAL A 130 15.52 14.48 -6.68
C VAL A 130 14.33 14.39 -7.65
N PRO A 131 13.86 15.50 -8.27
CA PRO A 131 14.36 16.87 -8.11
C PRO A 131 14.09 17.46 -6.72
N ASN A 132 12.96 17.10 -6.11
CA ASN A 132 12.53 17.51 -4.76
C ASN A 132 12.14 16.25 -3.96
N PRO A 133 12.12 16.29 -2.61
CA PRO A 133 11.68 15.17 -1.78
C PRO A 133 10.26 14.67 -2.12
N ALA A 134 10.10 13.35 -2.22
CA ALA A 134 8.87 12.70 -2.62
C ALA A 134 7.71 13.01 -1.63
N GLN A 135 6.59 13.46 -2.17
CA GLN A 135 5.45 13.89 -1.37
C GLN A 135 4.66 12.68 -0.84
N LEU A 136 4.70 12.45 0.47
CA LEU A 136 3.84 11.46 1.14
C LEU A 136 2.42 12.01 1.31
N VAL A 137 1.43 11.34 0.73
CA VAL A 137 0.02 11.76 0.73
C VAL A 137 -0.87 10.57 1.14
N PRO A 138 -1.90 10.74 1.99
CA PRO A 138 -2.89 9.68 2.22
C PRO A 138 -3.57 9.27 0.91
N ASP A 139 -3.75 7.98 0.67
CA ASP A 139 -4.45 7.43 -0.49
C ASP A 139 -5.86 8.02 -0.66
N ALA A 140 -6.58 8.24 0.44
CA ALA A 140 -7.87 8.92 0.47
C ALA A 140 -7.79 10.35 -0.09
N THR A 141 -6.85 11.16 0.41
CA THR A 141 -6.62 12.54 -0.04
C THR A 141 -6.16 12.58 -1.51
N ALA A 142 -5.36 11.60 -1.93
CA ALA A 142 -4.96 11.46 -3.32
C ALA A 142 -6.16 11.08 -4.21
N ALA A 143 -6.95 10.08 -3.84
CA ALA A 143 -8.13 9.65 -4.58
C ALA A 143 -9.15 10.79 -4.77
N LEU A 144 -9.40 11.58 -3.73
CA LEU A 144 -10.21 12.81 -3.84
C LEU A 144 -9.57 13.85 -4.76
N THR A 145 -8.24 13.90 -4.84
CA THR A 145 -7.53 14.76 -5.82
C THR A 145 -7.70 14.27 -7.26
N ALA A 146 -7.83 12.96 -7.50
CA ALA A 146 -8.23 12.46 -8.82
C ALA A 146 -9.71 12.80 -9.13
N LEU A 147 -10.59 12.70 -8.13
CA LEU A 147 -12.03 12.94 -8.28
C LEU A 147 -12.42 14.41 -8.45
N GLN A 148 -11.74 15.38 -7.82
CA GLN A 148 -12.20 16.79 -7.69
C GLN A 148 -12.57 17.52 -9.00
N ASN A 149 -12.08 17.02 -10.15
CA ASN A 149 -12.27 17.59 -11.48
C ASN A 149 -13.43 16.94 -12.26
N ASP A 150 -14.03 15.88 -11.72
CA ASP A 150 -15.19 15.20 -12.32
C ASP A 150 -16.47 16.04 -12.08
N PRO A 151 -17.24 16.40 -13.12
CA PRO A 151 -18.48 17.16 -12.98
C PRO A 151 -19.55 16.53 -12.08
N GLY A 152 -19.45 15.24 -11.76
CA GLY A 152 -20.34 14.54 -10.83
C GLY A 152 -20.03 14.74 -9.34
N VAL A 153 -18.90 15.34 -8.98
CA VAL A 153 -18.48 15.51 -7.57
C VAL A 153 -19.09 16.78 -6.95
N PRO A 154 -19.83 16.67 -5.83
CA PRO A 154 -20.32 17.85 -5.10
C PRO A 154 -19.18 18.75 -4.61
N THR A 155 -19.39 20.06 -4.67
CA THR A 155 -18.46 21.12 -4.21
C THR A 155 -18.85 21.70 -2.84
N ARG A 156 -19.79 21.06 -2.13
CA ARG A 156 -20.30 21.48 -0.81
C ARG A 156 -20.96 20.31 -0.09
N GLY A 157 -20.90 20.31 1.24
CA GLY A 157 -21.41 19.21 2.07
C GLY A 157 -20.37 18.10 2.25
N VAL A 158 -20.74 17.07 3.00
CA VAL A 158 -19.86 15.95 3.35
C VAL A 158 -19.90 14.87 2.27
N ILE A 159 -18.74 14.36 1.90
CA ILE A 159 -18.61 13.15 1.07
C ILE A 159 -17.97 12.04 1.93
N ALA A 160 -18.54 10.85 1.91
CA ALA A 160 -17.89 9.66 2.45
C ALA A 160 -17.08 8.97 1.34
N LEU A 161 -15.74 9.00 1.42
CA LEU A 161 -14.88 8.19 0.57
C LEU A 161 -14.73 6.79 1.17
N CYS A 162 -15.16 5.78 0.43
CA CYS A 162 -15.01 4.37 0.74
C CYS A 162 -13.97 3.73 -0.19
N ASP A 163 -12.81 3.34 0.34
CA ASP A 163 -11.79 2.59 -0.40
C ASP A 163 -11.94 1.10 -0.11
N PHE A 164 -12.33 0.31 -1.10
CA PHE A 164 -12.58 -1.12 -1.00
C PHE A 164 -11.32 -1.91 -1.36
N GLY A 165 -10.42 -2.03 -0.39
CA GLY A 165 -9.14 -2.72 -0.51
C GLY A 165 -9.21 -4.25 -0.36
N GLY A 166 -8.07 -4.92 -0.59
CA GLY A 166 -7.97 -6.38 -0.49
C GLY A 166 -7.98 -6.89 0.96
N THR A 167 -7.24 -6.25 1.87
CA THR A 167 -7.20 -6.64 3.30
C THR A 167 -8.25 -5.94 4.17
N GLY A 168 -9.09 -5.06 3.60
CA GLY A 168 -10.15 -4.33 4.31
C GLY A 168 -10.62 -3.09 3.57
N THR A 169 -11.66 -2.44 4.10
CA THR A 169 -12.27 -1.24 3.54
C THR A 169 -12.01 -0.02 4.44
N ASN A 170 -11.64 1.12 3.86
CA ASN A 170 -11.40 2.37 4.58
C ASN A 170 -12.56 3.36 4.35
N ILE A 171 -12.99 4.09 5.40
CA ILE A 171 -13.94 5.21 5.32
C ILE A 171 -13.20 6.50 5.70
N THR A 172 -13.22 7.50 4.84
CA THR A 172 -12.77 8.87 5.14
C THR A 172 -13.89 9.85 4.83
N LEU A 173 -14.38 10.58 5.83
CA LEU A 173 -15.33 11.67 5.62
C LEU A 173 -14.56 12.95 5.26
N VAL A 174 -15.05 13.72 4.29
CA VAL A 174 -14.43 14.99 3.89
C VAL A 174 -15.45 16.10 3.65
N ASP A 175 -15.07 17.35 3.95
CA ASP A 175 -15.86 18.53 3.61
C ASP A 175 -15.48 19.03 2.20
N ALA A 176 -16.42 18.91 1.26
CA ALA A 176 -16.22 19.37 -0.12
C ALA A 176 -16.18 20.90 -0.26
N ALA A 177 -16.77 21.66 0.68
CA ALA A 177 -16.69 23.12 0.67
C ALA A 177 -15.29 23.60 1.13
N ASN A 178 -14.68 22.89 2.09
CA ASN A 178 -13.32 23.12 2.58
C ASN A 178 -12.27 22.33 1.78
N GLY A 179 -12.39 22.29 0.45
CA GLY A 179 -11.38 21.71 -0.44
C GLY A 179 -11.11 20.21 -0.27
N PHE A 180 -12.12 19.44 0.18
CA PHE A 180 -12.02 18.03 0.53
C PHE A 180 -11.11 17.73 1.75
N ALA A 181 -11.09 18.65 2.72
CA ALA A 181 -10.41 18.45 4.00
C ALA A 181 -11.03 17.27 4.79
N PRO A 182 -10.22 16.35 5.35
CA PRO A 182 -10.71 15.25 6.20
C PRO A 182 -11.42 15.72 7.47
N ILE A 183 -12.57 15.10 7.75
CA ILE A 183 -13.33 15.26 8.97
C ILE A 183 -13.07 14.03 9.84
N GLY A 184 -12.17 14.20 10.82
CA GLY A 184 -11.74 13.12 11.71
C GLY A 184 -10.74 12.14 11.08
N PRO A 185 -10.35 11.08 11.82
CA PRO A 185 -9.45 10.04 11.33
C PRO A 185 -10.17 9.05 10.39
N THR A 186 -9.43 8.44 9.48
CA THR A 186 -9.92 7.36 8.63
C THR A 186 -10.29 6.13 9.47
N VAL A 187 -11.51 5.62 9.29
CA VAL A 187 -12.00 4.39 9.92
C VAL A 187 -11.68 3.18 9.04
N ARG A 188 -10.97 2.19 9.58
CA ARG A 188 -10.71 0.91 8.91
C ARG A 188 -11.74 -0.12 9.37
N HIS A 189 -12.42 -0.76 8.43
CA HIS A 189 -13.27 -1.92 8.64
C HIS A 189 -12.66 -3.14 7.95
N THR A 190 -12.46 -4.23 8.68
CA THR A 190 -11.75 -5.43 8.18
C THR A 190 -12.66 -6.44 7.49
N ASP A 191 -13.94 -6.46 7.86
CA ASP A 191 -14.79 -7.64 7.67
C ASP A 191 -15.47 -7.65 6.29
N LEU A 192 -15.54 -6.47 5.64
CA LEU A 192 -15.66 -6.34 4.19
C LEU A 192 -14.27 -6.12 3.58
N SER A 193 -13.73 -7.15 2.92
CA SER A 193 -12.42 -7.12 2.27
C SER A 193 -12.33 -8.04 1.04
N GLY A 194 -11.47 -7.69 0.09
CA GLY A 194 -11.25 -8.51 -1.11
C GLY A 194 -10.78 -9.95 -0.81
N ASP A 195 -9.97 -10.15 0.23
CA ASP A 195 -9.50 -11.47 0.71
C ASP A 195 -10.60 -12.28 1.40
N LEU A 196 -11.51 -11.65 2.16
CA LEU A 196 -12.65 -12.34 2.77
C LEU A 196 -13.69 -12.75 1.71
N ILE A 197 -13.87 -11.96 0.65
CA ILE A 197 -14.71 -12.35 -0.49
C ILE A 197 -14.10 -13.55 -1.23
N ASP A 198 -12.77 -13.58 -1.44
CA ASP A 198 -12.08 -14.75 -2.01
C ASP A 198 -12.24 -15.99 -1.12
N GLN A 199 -12.20 -15.82 0.19
CA GLN A 199 -12.39 -16.89 1.16
C GLN A 199 -13.84 -17.39 1.21
N ALA A 200 -14.83 -16.51 1.07
CA ALA A 200 -16.25 -16.87 1.01
C ALA A 200 -16.56 -17.69 -0.26
N LEU A 201 -16.02 -17.28 -1.42
CA LEU A 201 -16.10 -18.06 -2.66
C LEU A 201 -15.39 -19.42 -2.53
N LEU A 202 -14.21 -19.47 -1.91
CA LEU A 202 -13.50 -20.72 -1.64
C LEU A 202 -14.32 -21.68 -0.77
N THR A 203 -14.96 -21.17 0.29
CA THR A 203 -15.84 -21.96 1.16
C THR A 203 -17.07 -22.47 0.41
N HIS A 204 -17.69 -21.67 -0.46
CA HIS A 204 -18.81 -22.11 -1.30
C HIS A 204 -18.38 -23.25 -2.26
N VAL A 205 -17.26 -23.05 -2.98
CA VAL A 205 -16.64 -24.05 -3.88
C VAL A 205 -16.33 -25.37 -3.16
N ILE A 206 -15.80 -25.31 -1.93
CA ILE A 206 -15.52 -26.50 -1.11
C ILE A 206 -16.81 -27.22 -0.70
N ASN A 207 -17.84 -26.46 -0.29
CA ASN A 207 -19.11 -27.03 0.15
C ASN A 207 -19.80 -27.81 -0.99
N ASP A 208 -19.81 -27.27 -2.20
CA ASP A 208 -20.39 -27.93 -3.38
C ASP A 208 -19.65 -29.23 -3.73
N LEU A 209 -18.32 -29.23 -3.70
CA LEU A 209 -17.51 -30.45 -3.92
C LEU A 209 -17.66 -31.48 -2.78
N SER A 210 -17.85 -31.02 -1.55
CA SER A 210 -18.12 -31.88 -0.39
C SER A 210 -19.52 -32.49 -0.45
N ALA A 211 -20.51 -31.73 -0.93
CA ALA A 211 -21.86 -32.20 -1.19
C ALA A 211 -21.92 -33.23 -2.33
N ALA A 212 -21.04 -33.10 -3.32
CA ALA A 212 -20.78 -34.13 -4.33
C ALA A 212 -19.97 -35.34 -3.80
N GLY A 213 -19.65 -35.39 -2.51
CA GLY A 213 -18.91 -36.50 -1.89
C GLY A 213 -17.47 -36.68 -2.39
N THR A 214 -16.86 -35.62 -2.92
CA THR A 214 -15.72 -35.71 -3.86
C THR A 214 -14.34 -35.39 -3.23
N ILE A 215 -14.25 -34.93 -1.98
CA ILE A 215 -12.96 -34.57 -1.35
C ILE A 215 -12.86 -35.02 0.13
N ASP A 216 -11.66 -35.44 0.52
CA ASP A 216 -11.14 -35.34 1.90
C ASP A 216 -10.06 -34.24 1.94
N LEU A 217 -10.22 -33.25 2.83
CA LEU A 217 -9.32 -32.11 2.98
C LEU A 217 -8.40 -32.19 4.21
N SER A 218 -8.38 -33.32 4.93
CA SER A 218 -7.66 -33.49 6.20
C SER A 218 -6.12 -33.53 6.10
N GLY A 219 -5.55 -33.68 4.91
CA GLY A 219 -4.11 -33.86 4.69
C GLY A 219 -3.34 -32.57 4.37
N THR A 220 -2.07 -32.48 4.78
CA THR A 220 -1.17 -31.33 4.53
C THR A 220 -1.00 -30.98 3.04
N SER A 221 -1.17 -31.95 2.14
CA SER A 221 -1.18 -31.75 0.69
C SER A 221 -2.35 -30.91 0.17
N ALA A 222 -3.44 -30.79 0.95
CA ALA A 222 -4.55 -29.92 0.64
C ALA A 222 -4.14 -28.44 0.73
N ILE A 223 -3.26 -28.05 1.67
CA ILE A 223 -2.91 -26.63 1.93
C ILE A 223 -2.44 -25.92 0.65
N GLY A 224 -1.44 -26.46 -0.04
CA GLY A 224 -0.93 -25.86 -1.28
C GLY A 224 -1.95 -25.83 -2.42
N SER A 225 -2.92 -26.75 -2.41
CA SER A 225 -4.00 -26.82 -3.40
C SER A 225 -5.14 -25.86 -3.08
N LEU A 226 -5.47 -25.67 -1.80
CA LEU A 226 -6.38 -24.63 -1.31
C LEU A 226 -5.85 -23.23 -1.60
N THR A 227 -4.54 -22.99 -1.47
CA THR A 227 -3.93 -21.71 -1.86
C THR A 227 -4.08 -21.43 -3.36
N ARG A 228 -3.86 -22.43 -4.23
CA ARG A 228 -4.14 -22.30 -5.68
C ARG A 228 -5.61 -22.07 -5.95
N LEU A 229 -6.50 -22.77 -5.25
CA LEU A 229 -7.95 -22.63 -5.40
C LEU A 229 -8.45 -21.24 -4.95
N ARG A 230 -7.89 -20.66 -3.88
CA ARG A 230 -8.19 -19.28 -3.46
C ARG A 230 -7.76 -18.27 -4.52
N ALA A 231 -6.62 -18.47 -5.18
CA ALA A 231 -6.19 -17.64 -6.31
C ALA A 231 -7.11 -17.78 -7.54
N GLN A 232 -7.64 -18.99 -7.79
CA GLN A 232 -8.67 -19.19 -8.82
C GLN A 232 -10.00 -18.51 -8.45
N CYS A 233 -10.40 -18.52 -7.17
CA CYS A 233 -11.57 -17.79 -6.67
C CYS A 233 -11.39 -16.27 -6.82
N ARG A 234 -10.19 -15.72 -6.60
CA ARG A 234 -9.84 -14.32 -6.88
C ARG A 234 -10.03 -13.96 -8.34
N GLY A 235 -9.44 -14.74 -9.24
CA GLY A 235 -9.64 -14.54 -10.68
C GLY A 235 -11.12 -14.69 -11.09
N ALA A 236 -11.89 -15.56 -10.43
CA ALA A 236 -13.32 -15.69 -10.66
C ALA A 236 -14.11 -14.45 -10.19
N LYS A 237 -13.84 -13.92 -8.99
CA LYS A 237 -14.41 -12.65 -8.45
C LYS A 237 -14.17 -11.48 -9.40
N GLU A 238 -12.93 -11.35 -9.88
CA GLU A 238 -12.53 -10.29 -10.82
C GLU A 238 -13.24 -10.43 -12.17
N ARG A 239 -13.34 -11.65 -12.73
CA ARG A 239 -14.13 -11.91 -13.94
C ARG A 239 -15.61 -11.59 -13.72
N LEU A 240 -16.22 -12.07 -12.65
CA LEU A 240 -17.64 -11.85 -12.30
C LEU A 240 -18.01 -10.38 -12.03
N SER A 241 -17.02 -9.52 -11.77
CA SER A 241 -17.24 -8.06 -11.71
C SER A 241 -17.62 -7.48 -13.09
N THR A 242 -17.26 -8.17 -14.18
CA THR A 242 -17.59 -7.77 -15.57
C THR A 242 -18.56 -8.73 -16.25
N THR A 243 -18.37 -10.05 -16.14
CA THR A 243 -19.26 -11.10 -16.68
C THR A 243 -20.35 -11.51 -15.68
N ALA A 244 -21.44 -12.11 -16.16
CA ALA A 244 -22.47 -12.69 -15.27
C ALA A 244 -22.16 -14.11 -14.80
N VAL A 245 -21.24 -14.81 -15.49
CA VAL A 245 -20.85 -16.21 -15.27
C VAL A 245 -19.36 -16.35 -15.56
N THR A 246 -18.69 -17.24 -14.83
CA THR A 246 -17.32 -17.73 -15.11
C THR A 246 -17.24 -19.22 -14.77
N SER A 247 -16.19 -19.89 -15.24
CA SER A 247 -15.71 -21.11 -14.60
C SER A 247 -14.38 -20.89 -13.85
N LEU A 248 -13.99 -21.89 -13.08
CA LEU A 248 -12.67 -22.08 -12.46
C LEU A 248 -12.31 -23.57 -12.43
N ALA A 249 -11.01 -23.88 -12.44
CA ALA A 249 -10.52 -25.24 -12.27
C ALA A 249 -10.24 -25.54 -10.79
N ALA A 250 -10.92 -26.54 -10.24
CA ALA A 250 -10.73 -27.01 -8.87
C ALA A 250 -9.78 -28.21 -8.83
N GLU A 251 -8.47 -27.92 -8.81
CA GLU A 251 -7.40 -28.92 -8.70
C GLU A 251 -7.09 -29.24 -7.22
N LEU A 252 -7.53 -30.39 -6.74
CA LEU A 252 -7.35 -30.86 -5.36
C LEU A 252 -6.66 -32.23 -5.33
N PRO A 253 -6.11 -32.69 -4.19
CA PRO A 253 -5.44 -33.98 -4.12
C PRO A 253 -6.37 -35.14 -4.51
N GLY A 254 -6.11 -35.75 -5.68
CA GLY A 254 -6.92 -36.84 -6.22
C GLY A 254 -8.19 -36.42 -6.98
N HIS A 255 -8.46 -35.11 -7.12
CA HIS A 255 -9.66 -34.60 -7.81
C HIS A 255 -9.35 -33.42 -8.73
N SER A 256 -10.02 -33.38 -9.89
CA SER A 256 -10.03 -32.22 -10.78
C SER A 256 -11.40 -32.07 -11.42
N SER A 257 -11.97 -30.86 -11.33
CA SER A 257 -13.24 -30.50 -11.98
C SER A 257 -13.25 -29.04 -12.41
N GLU A 258 -13.93 -28.74 -13.51
CA GLU A 258 -14.36 -27.38 -13.81
C GLU A 258 -15.63 -27.06 -13.01
N MET A 259 -15.63 -25.94 -12.30
CA MET A 259 -16.79 -25.45 -11.54
C MET A 259 -17.25 -24.12 -12.11
N ARG A 260 -18.57 -23.97 -12.27
CA ARG A 260 -19.23 -22.74 -12.72
C ARG A 260 -19.59 -21.89 -11.51
N LEU A 261 -19.26 -20.60 -11.57
CA LEU A 261 -19.75 -19.57 -10.65
C LEU A 261 -20.50 -18.47 -11.41
N THR A 262 -21.42 -17.80 -10.74
CA THR A 262 -22.26 -16.73 -11.25
C THR A 262 -22.15 -15.48 -10.39
N ARG A 263 -22.53 -14.32 -10.95
CA ARG A 263 -22.55 -13.06 -10.19
C ARG A 263 -23.50 -13.14 -8.99
N ASN A 264 -24.59 -13.91 -9.08
CA ASN A 264 -25.56 -14.05 -7.99
C ASN A 264 -24.95 -14.72 -6.74
N GLU A 265 -24.02 -15.67 -6.90
CA GLU A 265 -23.32 -16.31 -5.77
C GLU A 265 -22.28 -15.35 -5.16
N LEU A 266 -21.58 -14.57 -5.98
CA LEU A 266 -20.70 -13.48 -5.51
C LEU A 266 -21.48 -12.40 -4.75
N ASP A 267 -22.58 -11.93 -5.30
CA ASP A 267 -23.45 -10.92 -4.69
C ASP A 267 -24.09 -11.44 -3.40
N ALA A 268 -24.38 -12.74 -3.29
CA ALA A 268 -24.84 -13.37 -2.06
C ALA A 268 -23.74 -13.44 -0.99
N ALA A 269 -22.50 -13.79 -1.37
CA ALA A 269 -21.35 -13.81 -0.46
C ALA A 269 -21.00 -12.40 0.09
N ILE A 270 -21.21 -11.35 -0.70
CA ILE A 270 -20.94 -9.96 -0.31
C ILE A 270 -22.06 -9.36 0.55
N ARG A 271 -23.32 -9.79 0.38
CA ARG A 271 -24.51 -9.10 0.91
C ARG A 271 -24.50 -8.86 2.42
N GLY A 272 -24.02 -9.82 3.22
CA GLY A 272 -23.91 -9.68 4.67
C GLY A 272 -22.89 -8.61 5.07
N PRO A 273 -21.58 -8.83 4.81
CA PRO A 273 -20.53 -7.86 5.12
C PRO A 273 -20.77 -6.46 4.54
N LEU A 274 -21.41 -6.35 3.37
CA LEU A 274 -21.77 -5.07 2.78
C LEU A 274 -22.91 -4.37 3.55
N ALA A 275 -23.93 -5.09 4.03
CA ALA A 275 -24.99 -4.52 4.84
C ALA A 275 -24.45 -4.04 6.20
N ASP A 276 -23.57 -4.81 6.84
CA ASP A 276 -22.91 -4.43 8.09
C ASP A 276 -22.05 -3.15 7.89
N PHE A 277 -21.32 -3.08 6.77
CA PHE A 277 -20.53 -1.91 6.40
C PHE A 277 -21.37 -0.62 6.20
N MET A 278 -22.63 -0.71 5.76
CA MET A 278 -23.51 0.47 5.71
C MET A 278 -23.73 1.05 7.12
N GLY A 279 -23.89 0.18 8.13
CA GLY A 279 -23.97 0.58 9.53
C GLY A 279 -22.69 1.28 10.01
N VAL A 280 -21.51 0.81 9.59
CA VAL A 280 -20.23 1.44 9.93
C VAL A 280 -20.08 2.83 9.30
N ILE A 281 -20.55 3.04 8.06
CA ILE A 281 -20.61 4.38 7.45
C ILE A 281 -21.53 5.30 8.26
N GLN A 282 -22.75 4.85 8.55
CA GLN A 282 -23.74 5.63 9.30
C GLN A 282 -23.23 6.01 10.69
N GLU A 283 -22.64 5.06 11.42
CA GLU A 283 -22.00 5.32 12.71
C GLU A 283 -20.81 6.29 12.59
N THR A 284 -20.01 6.19 11.53
CA THR A 284 -18.87 7.10 11.31
C THR A 284 -19.34 8.54 11.06
N VAL A 285 -20.47 8.73 10.38
CA VAL A 285 -21.12 10.05 10.18
C VAL A 285 -21.63 10.60 11.51
N GLU A 286 -22.37 9.80 12.28
CA GLU A 286 -22.93 10.19 13.58
C GLU A 286 -21.84 10.50 14.62
N ARG A 287 -20.78 9.68 14.72
CA ARG A 287 -19.64 9.89 15.65
C ARG A 287 -18.88 11.18 15.37
N ASN A 288 -18.92 11.71 14.15
CA ASN A 288 -18.32 13.00 13.78
C ASN A 288 -19.30 14.19 13.92
N GLY A 289 -20.52 13.97 14.46
CA GLY A 289 -21.53 15.01 14.67
C GLY A 289 -22.19 15.53 13.39
N ILE A 290 -22.02 14.82 12.27
CA ILE A 290 -22.56 15.19 10.96
C ILE A 290 -24.02 14.72 10.88
N ARG A 291 -24.92 15.57 10.38
CA ARG A 291 -26.32 15.17 10.17
C ARG A 291 -26.43 14.39 8.86
N ASN A 292 -27.30 13.39 8.79
CA ASN A 292 -27.49 12.58 7.57
C ASN A 292 -27.84 13.43 6.32
N ALA A 293 -28.46 14.59 6.50
CA ALA A 293 -28.78 15.53 5.41
C ALA A 293 -27.59 16.37 4.91
N ASP A 294 -26.47 16.38 5.63
CA ASP A 294 -25.22 17.03 5.21
C ASP A 294 -24.30 16.08 4.41
N LEU A 295 -24.52 14.77 4.50
CA LEU A 295 -23.89 13.78 3.63
C LEU A 295 -24.53 13.85 2.23
N VAL A 296 -23.77 14.28 1.22
CA VAL A 296 -24.30 14.57 -0.13
C VAL A 296 -23.91 13.54 -1.19
N ALA A 297 -22.87 12.73 -0.95
CA ALA A 297 -22.42 11.68 -1.85
C ALA A 297 -21.59 10.61 -1.12
N VAL A 298 -21.50 9.43 -1.72
CA VAL A 298 -20.46 8.44 -1.40
C VAL A 298 -19.52 8.33 -2.59
N ALA A 299 -18.22 8.52 -2.37
CA ALA A 299 -17.20 8.20 -3.36
C ALA A 299 -16.67 6.78 -3.10
N SER A 300 -16.48 5.98 -4.15
CA SER A 300 -15.98 4.60 -4.04
C SER A 300 -14.74 4.38 -4.91
N VAL A 301 -13.69 3.84 -4.29
CA VAL A 301 -12.38 3.59 -4.91
C VAL A 301 -11.81 2.25 -4.45
N GLY A 302 -10.61 1.90 -4.92
CA GLY A 302 -10.00 0.60 -4.66
C GLY A 302 -10.56 -0.51 -5.57
N GLY A 303 -9.90 -1.67 -5.59
CA GLY A 303 -10.25 -2.76 -6.51
C GLY A 303 -11.65 -3.32 -6.28
N GLY A 304 -12.14 -3.32 -5.04
CA GLY A 304 -13.50 -3.79 -4.70
C GLY A 304 -14.61 -2.92 -5.30
N ALA A 305 -14.38 -1.62 -5.54
CA ALA A 305 -15.39 -0.74 -6.15
C ALA A 305 -15.75 -1.12 -7.60
N ARG A 306 -15.02 -2.06 -8.24
CA ARG A 306 -15.43 -2.67 -9.51
C ARG A 306 -16.60 -3.65 -9.39
N ILE A 307 -16.91 -4.16 -8.20
CA ILE A 307 -17.97 -5.17 -8.03
C ILE A 307 -19.34 -4.48 -8.03
N PRO A 308 -20.24 -4.74 -9.01
CA PRO A 308 -21.42 -3.90 -9.22
C PRO A 308 -22.39 -3.82 -8.03
N ILE A 309 -22.53 -4.89 -7.23
CA ILE A 309 -23.42 -4.89 -6.06
C ILE A 309 -23.04 -3.82 -5.03
N ILE A 310 -21.75 -3.47 -4.90
CA ILE A 310 -21.28 -2.44 -3.95
C ILE A 310 -21.83 -1.07 -4.34
N THR A 311 -21.73 -0.69 -5.62
CA THR A 311 -22.27 0.60 -6.11
C THR A 311 -23.80 0.63 -6.01
N THR A 312 -24.46 -0.48 -6.36
CA THR A 312 -25.93 -0.59 -6.27
C THR A 312 -26.43 -0.46 -4.83
N THR A 313 -25.90 -1.26 -3.89
CA THR A 313 -26.35 -1.24 -2.49
C THR A 313 -26.04 0.07 -1.79
N LEU A 314 -24.88 0.71 -2.06
CA LEU A 314 -24.59 2.06 -1.55
C LEU A 314 -25.66 3.08 -1.98
N SER A 315 -26.00 3.09 -3.28
CA SER A 315 -26.99 4.00 -3.86
C SER A 315 -28.41 3.71 -3.33
N GLU A 316 -28.76 2.43 -3.20
CA GLU A 316 -30.05 2.01 -2.65
C GLU A 316 -30.20 2.28 -1.15
N HIS A 317 -29.12 2.13 -0.36
CA HIS A 317 -29.16 2.35 1.08
C HIS A 317 -29.23 3.84 1.43
N PHE A 318 -28.28 4.63 0.93
CA PHE A 318 -28.18 6.05 1.29
C PHE A 318 -29.09 6.98 0.47
N ARG A 319 -29.58 6.53 -0.70
CA ARG A 319 -30.29 7.38 -1.69
C ARG A 319 -29.47 8.59 -2.17
N LEU A 320 -28.14 8.46 -2.11
CA LEU A 320 -27.16 9.46 -2.54
C LEU A 320 -26.48 9.03 -3.84
N PRO A 321 -25.94 9.98 -4.64
CA PRO A 321 -25.06 9.64 -5.74
C PRO A 321 -23.83 8.88 -5.23
N VAL A 322 -23.54 7.75 -5.89
CA VAL A 322 -22.30 6.99 -5.71
C VAL A 322 -21.36 7.34 -6.85
N ILE A 323 -20.16 7.79 -6.52
CA ILE A 323 -19.17 8.31 -7.46
C ILE A 323 -18.04 7.29 -7.58
N THR A 324 -17.79 6.78 -8.78
CA THR A 324 -16.79 5.73 -9.04
C THR A 324 -16.06 6.06 -10.33
N THR A 325 -14.73 5.99 -10.34
CA THR A 325 -13.96 6.17 -11.58
C THR A 325 -14.00 4.91 -12.44
N GLY A 326 -13.62 5.00 -13.72
CA GLY A 326 -13.49 3.80 -14.58
C GLY A 326 -12.35 2.84 -14.18
N GLN A 327 -11.42 3.32 -13.33
CA GLN A 327 -10.23 2.61 -12.84
C GLN A 327 -10.02 2.88 -11.34
N PRO A 328 -10.95 2.42 -10.48
CA PRO A 328 -10.96 2.75 -9.05
C PRO A 328 -9.70 2.27 -8.33
N GLU A 329 -9.11 1.14 -8.76
CA GLU A 329 -7.84 0.60 -8.27
C GLU A 329 -6.61 1.49 -8.56
N LEU A 330 -6.67 2.36 -9.57
CA LEU A 330 -5.58 3.28 -9.92
C LEU A 330 -5.78 4.69 -9.34
N THR A 331 -6.93 4.95 -8.72
CA THR A 331 -7.39 6.34 -8.43
C THR A 331 -6.52 7.04 -7.40
N ALA A 332 -5.93 6.32 -6.43
CA ALA A 332 -4.92 6.88 -5.53
C ALA A 332 -3.63 7.28 -6.26
N ALA A 333 -3.08 6.43 -7.14
CA ALA A 333 -1.86 6.72 -7.91
C ALA A 333 -2.06 7.86 -8.93
N ILE A 334 -3.22 7.93 -9.59
CA ILE A 334 -3.63 9.07 -10.44
C ILE A 334 -3.69 10.34 -9.58
N GLY A 335 -4.27 10.25 -8.39
CA GLY A 335 -4.31 11.33 -7.41
C GLY A 335 -2.92 11.83 -6.98
N GLY A 336 -1.99 10.90 -6.77
CA GLY A 336 -0.59 11.17 -6.45
C GLY A 336 0.13 11.92 -7.57
N SER A 337 0.03 11.47 -8.82
CA SER A 337 0.69 12.14 -9.96
C SER A 337 0.15 13.55 -10.19
N LEU A 338 -1.16 13.76 -9.95
CA LEU A 338 -1.80 15.07 -9.95
C LEU A 338 -1.33 15.96 -8.78
N ARG A 339 -1.14 15.42 -7.56
CA ARG A 339 -0.54 16.16 -6.43
C ARG A 339 0.89 16.57 -6.73
N ALA A 340 1.74 15.64 -7.15
CA ALA A 340 3.14 15.88 -7.47
C ALA A 340 3.29 17.00 -8.51
N THR A 341 2.52 16.94 -9.61
CA THR A 341 2.54 17.95 -10.68
C THR A 341 2.14 19.34 -10.18
N ARG A 342 1.19 19.44 -9.24
CA ARG A 342 0.77 20.73 -8.66
C ARG A 342 1.77 21.27 -7.64
N GLY A 343 2.31 20.41 -6.76
CA GLY A 343 3.30 20.78 -5.75
C GLY A 343 4.51 21.50 -6.36
N ALA A 344 5.10 20.92 -7.41
CA ALA A 344 6.21 21.55 -8.13
C ALA A 344 5.87 22.92 -8.77
N VAL A 345 4.60 23.16 -9.12
CA VAL A 345 4.15 24.46 -9.65
C VAL A 345 4.04 25.51 -8.54
N ASP A 346 3.58 25.14 -7.35
CA ASP A 346 3.43 26.07 -6.23
C ASP A 346 4.77 26.34 -5.50
N GLU A 347 5.64 25.32 -5.42
CA GLU A 347 7.06 25.47 -5.05
C GLU A 347 7.81 26.35 -6.08
N GLY A 348 7.49 26.20 -7.39
CA GLY A 348 8.01 27.05 -8.47
C GLY A 348 7.58 28.53 -8.35
N LYS A 349 6.31 28.79 -8.00
CA LYS A 349 5.83 30.17 -7.73
C LYS A 349 6.54 30.78 -6.52
N THR A 350 6.70 29.99 -5.45
CA THR A 350 7.29 30.44 -4.18
C THR A 350 8.78 30.75 -4.33
N SER A 351 9.53 29.90 -5.02
CA SER A 351 10.95 30.14 -5.31
C SER A 351 11.18 31.34 -6.23
N MET A 352 10.31 31.59 -7.21
CA MET A 352 10.36 32.82 -8.04
C MET A 352 9.99 34.10 -7.28
N ALA A 353 9.40 34.02 -6.09
CA ALA A 353 9.14 35.19 -5.23
C ALA A 353 10.34 35.59 -4.36
N ALA A 354 11.38 34.74 -4.25
CA ALA A 354 12.61 35.03 -3.51
C ALA A 354 13.51 36.00 -4.30
N ALA A 355 13.24 37.30 -4.18
CA ALA A 355 13.95 38.34 -4.93
C ALA A 355 15.48 38.36 -4.62
N PRO A 356 16.38 38.58 -5.61
CA PRO A 356 17.83 38.50 -5.42
C PRO A 356 18.45 39.50 -4.42
N GLY A 357 17.70 40.51 -3.97
CA GLY A 357 18.20 41.61 -3.14
C GLY A 357 18.69 41.19 -1.74
N ALA A 358 18.19 40.08 -1.19
CA ALA A 358 18.56 39.62 0.16
C ALA A 358 20.06 39.28 0.27
N ILE A 359 20.63 38.67 -0.77
CA ILE A 359 22.05 38.27 -0.79
C ILE A 359 22.96 39.50 -0.91
N ALA A 360 22.57 40.48 -1.74
CA ALA A 360 23.30 41.73 -1.92
C ALA A 360 23.30 42.59 -0.64
N ALA A 361 22.18 42.64 0.09
CA ALA A 361 22.07 43.35 1.36
C ALA A 361 23.00 42.76 2.44
N ALA A 362 23.05 41.43 2.57
CA ALA A 362 23.95 40.75 3.51
C ALA A 362 25.44 40.97 3.18
N ALA A 363 25.80 40.94 1.89
CA ALA A 363 27.16 41.23 1.45
C ALA A 363 27.59 42.68 1.75
N ALA A 364 26.71 43.66 1.52
CA ALA A 364 26.97 45.07 1.81
C ALA A 364 27.14 45.34 3.32
N ALA A 365 26.29 44.74 4.16
CA ALA A 365 26.36 44.89 5.61
C ALA A 365 27.68 44.36 6.22
N THR A 366 28.27 43.34 5.61
CA THR A 366 29.53 42.73 6.09
C THR A 366 30.77 43.58 5.75
N ALA A 367 30.67 44.52 4.80
CA ALA A 367 31.80 45.29 4.27
C ALA A 367 32.14 46.59 5.04
N MET A 368 31.38 46.97 6.07
CA MET A 368 31.53 48.27 6.76
C MET A 368 31.69 48.19 8.29
N ALA A 369 32.03 47.02 8.85
CA ALA A 369 32.32 46.88 10.27
C ALA A 369 33.76 47.31 10.62
N PRO A 370 33.99 48.32 11.49
CA PRO A 370 35.33 48.69 11.94
C PRO A 370 35.87 47.72 13.00
N GLN A 371 37.19 47.54 13.05
CA GLN A 371 37.85 46.74 14.10
C GLN A 371 37.87 47.51 15.43
N ALA A 372 37.37 46.88 16.51
CA ALA A 372 37.43 47.41 17.86
C ALA A 372 38.61 46.81 18.65
N ASN A 373 39.39 47.66 19.32
CA ASN A 373 40.51 47.26 20.18
C ASN A 373 40.10 47.38 21.66
N PRO A 374 40.31 46.37 22.53
CA PRO A 374 39.64 46.32 23.82
C PRO A 374 40.43 46.97 24.98
N GLN A 375 40.32 48.29 25.14
CA GLN A 375 40.58 48.97 26.42
C GLN A 375 39.89 50.33 26.50
N ASP A 376 39.64 50.78 27.74
CA ASP A 376 38.96 51.99 28.18
C ASP A 376 37.44 52.15 27.87
N GLY A 377 36.73 52.64 28.89
CA GLY A 377 35.39 53.24 28.82
C GLY A 377 35.41 54.59 29.58
N PRO A 378 34.28 55.20 30.00
CA PRO A 378 32.91 54.65 30.06
C PRO A 378 31.82 55.67 29.57
N VAL A 379 30.60 55.55 30.12
CA VAL A 379 29.44 56.49 30.20
C VAL A 379 28.34 56.55 29.11
N SER A 380 27.14 56.90 29.60
CA SER A 380 25.95 57.44 28.90
C SER A 380 25.01 56.52 28.11
N SER A 381 24.14 55.82 28.86
CA SER A 381 22.66 56.00 28.92
C SER A 381 21.77 56.20 27.66
N THR A 382 20.50 55.82 27.85
CA THR A 382 19.28 56.14 27.05
C THR A 382 19.15 55.52 25.66
N PHE A 383 18.54 54.34 25.64
CA PHE A 383 17.87 53.75 24.47
C PHE A 383 16.45 54.34 24.37
N GLN A 384 16.09 54.99 23.25
CA GLN A 384 14.69 55.39 23.02
C GLN A 384 13.92 54.29 22.28
N ALA A 385 13.00 53.64 22.98
CA ALA A 385 11.90 52.90 22.38
C ALA A 385 10.60 53.72 22.57
N LEU A 386 9.81 53.87 21.50
CA LEU A 386 8.66 54.78 21.43
C LEU A 386 7.34 54.00 21.32
N ALA A 387 6.51 54.06 22.37
CA ALA A 387 5.08 53.69 22.42
C ALA A 387 4.75 52.22 22.00
N TRP A 388 3.57 51.64 22.26
CA TRP A 388 2.29 52.10 22.82
C TRP A 388 1.87 51.08 23.93
N SER A 389 0.86 51.28 24.78
CA SER A 389 -0.14 52.34 24.97
C SER A 389 -0.47 52.47 26.46
N ASP A 390 -0.74 53.67 26.95
CA ASP A 390 -1.15 53.94 28.34
C ASP A 390 -2.63 54.30 28.43
N ALA A 391 -3.33 53.92 29.51
CA ALA A 391 -4.78 54.09 29.68
C ALA A 391 -5.24 54.00 31.14
N ASP A 392 -5.22 55.12 31.86
CA ASP A 392 -5.78 55.27 33.21
C ASP A 392 -7.30 54.98 33.28
N ILE A 393 -7.72 54.24 34.30
CA ILE A 393 -9.10 54.24 34.84
C ILE A 393 -9.00 54.30 36.38
N PRO A 394 -9.72 55.21 37.06
CA PRO A 394 -9.39 55.60 38.44
C PRO A 394 -9.93 54.68 39.55
N ASP A 395 -9.28 54.81 40.70
CA ASP A 395 -9.55 54.13 41.99
C ASP A 395 -10.92 54.49 42.61
N VAL A 396 -11.56 53.52 43.28
CA VAL A 396 -12.87 53.66 43.96
C VAL A 396 -12.87 52.91 45.30
N ALA A 397 -13.31 53.60 46.35
CA ALA A 397 -13.21 53.20 47.76
C ALA A 397 -14.09 51.98 48.18
N PRO A 398 -13.72 51.27 49.27
CA PRO A 398 -14.39 50.03 49.70
C PRO A 398 -15.66 50.26 50.52
N THR A 399 -16.57 49.28 50.52
CA THR A 399 -17.76 49.24 51.39
C THR A 399 -18.08 47.82 51.89
N ASP A 400 -18.33 47.73 53.19
CA ASP A 400 -18.68 46.53 53.98
C ASP A 400 -19.81 46.96 54.97
N PRO A 401 -20.53 46.05 55.64
CA PRO A 401 -21.30 44.92 55.09
C PRO A 401 -22.78 44.96 55.57
N TYR A 402 -23.68 44.16 54.98
CA TYR A 402 -25.04 43.97 55.51
C TYR A 402 -25.54 42.51 55.40
N GLU A 403 -26.18 42.03 56.47
CA GLU A 403 -26.59 40.65 56.68
C GLU A 403 -28.07 40.58 57.11
N TYR A 404 -28.89 39.75 56.45
CA TYR A 404 -30.13 39.11 56.94
C TYR A 404 -30.69 38.18 55.84
N GLY A 405 -31.30 37.01 56.09
CA GLY A 405 -31.43 36.27 57.33
C GLY A 405 -32.59 35.26 57.29
N GLY A 406 -32.29 33.95 57.41
CA GLY A 406 -33.25 32.84 57.60
C GLY A 406 -33.46 31.91 56.38
N GLY A 407 -33.75 30.61 56.56
CA GLY A 407 -33.71 29.79 57.79
C GLY A 407 -34.63 28.55 57.75
N ALA A 408 -34.15 27.41 58.30
CA ALA A 408 -34.86 26.12 58.51
C ALA A 408 -35.31 25.35 57.24
N ASN A 409 -35.29 24.00 57.12
CA ASN A 409 -34.70 22.85 57.86
C ASN A 409 -34.32 21.81 56.77
N GLY A 410 -33.28 20.97 56.83
CA GLY A 410 -32.95 19.95 57.84
C GLY A 410 -33.50 18.56 57.44
N GLY A 411 -32.73 17.48 57.27
CA GLY A 411 -31.26 17.31 57.30
C GLY A 411 -30.80 15.83 57.21
N VAL A 412 -29.47 15.63 57.15
CA VAL A 412 -28.69 14.40 57.46
C VAL A 412 -29.01 13.06 56.74
N THR A 413 -28.10 12.64 55.86
CA THR A 413 -27.35 11.35 55.98
C THR A 413 -26.03 11.44 55.21
N ASP A 414 -24.90 11.13 55.85
CA ASP A 414 -23.57 11.07 55.23
C ASP A 414 -23.32 9.77 54.45
N ALA A 415 -22.84 9.89 53.21
CA ALA A 415 -22.13 8.83 52.46
C ALA A 415 -21.48 9.33 51.15
N ARG A 416 -20.63 10.37 51.18
CA ARG A 416 -19.80 10.74 50.01
C ARG A 416 -18.39 11.18 50.43
N PRO A 417 -17.31 10.63 49.85
CA PRO A 417 -15.95 11.07 50.16
C PRO A 417 -15.74 12.52 49.71
N GLN A 418 -15.01 13.29 50.52
CA GLN A 418 -14.52 14.61 50.16
C GLN A 418 -13.50 14.48 49.03
N VAL A 419 -13.85 14.93 47.82
CA VAL A 419 -12.87 15.12 46.74
C VAL A 419 -12.22 16.47 46.97
N GLN A 420 -11.14 16.46 47.77
CA GLN A 420 -10.26 17.61 47.91
C GLN A 420 -9.57 17.84 46.56
N PHE A 421 -10.02 18.85 45.81
CA PHE A 421 -9.26 19.37 44.68
C PHE A 421 -8.10 20.19 45.24
N ASP A 422 -6.97 19.52 45.44
CA ASP A 422 -5.72 20.20 45.75
C ASP A 422 -5.41 21.18 44.62
N HIS A 423 -5.02 22.41 44.95
CA HIS A 423 -4.70 23.40 43.92
C HIS A 423 -3.41 22.99 43.21
N GLU A 424 -3.33 23.29 41.91
CA GLU A 424 -2.25 22.85 41.05
C GLU A 424 -0.88 23.15 41.66
N GLN A 425 -0.14 22.11 42.06
CA GLN A 425 1.28 22.24 42.34
C GLN A 425 1.94 22.65 41.02
N GLN A 426 2.36 23.91 40.95
CA GLN A 426 3.11 24.41 39.80
C GLN A 426 4.35 23.54 39.65
N TYR A 427 4.45 22.80 38.54
CA TYR A 427 5.63 22.02 38.22
C TYR A 427 6.79 22.96 37.91
N GLU A 428 7.52 23.36 38.96
CA GLU A 428 8.74 24.14 38.86
C GLU A 428 9.77 23.33 38.06
N TYR A 429 10.11 23.83 36.87
CA TYR A 429 11.02 23.17 35.94
C TYR A 429 12.45 23.25 36.49
N GLU A 430 12.83 22.29 37.32
CA GLU A 430 14.19 22.18 37.86
C GLU A 430 15.16 21.89 36.70
N GLU A 431 15.96 22.90 36.30
CA GLU A 431 16.87 22.78 35.16
C GLU A 431 17.90 21.67 35.40
N PRO A 432 18.08 20.72 34.45
CA PRO A 432 19.02 19.62 34.64
C PRO A 432 20.46 20.14 34.71
N ALA A 433 21.10 19.90 35.86
CA ALA A 433 22.42 20.44 36.17
C ALA A 433 23.44 20.26 35.03
N PRO A 434 24.24 21.29 34.70
CA PRO A 434 25.03 21.31 33.47
C PRO A 434 26.05 20.17 33.41
N LEU A 435 25.94 19.34 32.37
CA LEU A 435 26.85 18.22 32.14
C LEU A 435 28.32 18.67 32.21
N PRO A 436 29.17 18.00 33.02
CA PRO A 436 30.56 18.39 33.20
C PRO A 436 31.28 18.30 31.85
N TRP A 437 32.14 19.29 31.57
CA TRP A 437 32.62 19.61 30.22
C TRP A 437 33.07 18.38 29.39
N TYR A 438 33.83 17.47 29.99
CA TYR A 438 34.35 16.26 29.35
C TYR A 438 33.28 15.24 28.91
N ARG A 439 32.02 15.37 29.35
CA ARG A 439 30.87 14.57 28.88
C ARG A 439 30.08 15.22 27.74
N LYS A 440 30.42 16.44 27.30
CA LYS A 440 29.75 17.07 26.15
C LYS A 440 30.10 16.32 24.85
N PRO A 441 29.13 15.95 24.00
CA PRO A 441 29.37 15.05 22.87
C PRO A 441 30.38 15.61 21.86
N ALA A 442 30.44 16.93 21.68
CA ALA A 442 31.43 17.59 20.83
C ALA A 442 32.88 17.33 21.28
N ILE A 443 33.15 17.20 22.59
CA ILE A 443 34.50 16.96 23.12
C ILE A 443 34.88 15.48 22.96
N ILE A 444 33.92 14.56 23.10
CA ILE A 444 34.11 13.13 22.83
C ILE A 444 34.42 12.91 21.34
N LEU A 445 33.69 13.57 20.44
CA LEU A 445 33.97 13.55 19.00
C LEU A 445 35.34 14.16 18.65
N ALA A 446 35.69 15.32 19.22
CA ALA A 446 36.99 15.95 19.02
C ALA A 446 38.15 15.06 19.48
N ALA A 447 38.01 14.39 20.63
CA ALA A 447 38.99 13.43 21.13
C ALA A 447 39.13 12.21 20.20
N GLY A 448 38.02 11.69 19.67
CA GLY A 448 38.01 10.60 18.69
C GLY A 448 38.73 10.96 17.38
N VAL A 449 38.46 12.16 16.83
CA VAL A 449 39.17 12.68 15.64
C VAL A 449 40.65 12.88 15.93
N GLY A 450 41.01 13.41 17.10
CA GLY A 450 42.41 13.57 17.52
C GLY A 450 43.16 12.23 17.59
N ALA A 451 42.55 11.20 18.19
CA ALA A 451 43.13 9.86 18.27
C ALA A 451 43.33 9.23 16.87
N LEU A 452 42.37 9.42 15.96
CA LEU A 452 42.44 8.91 14.58
C LEU A 452 43.54 9.61 13.77
N LEU A 453 43.73 10.92 13.95
CA LEU A 453 44.84 11.67 13.36
C LEU A 453 46.20 11.21 13.91
N VAL A 454 46.32 10.96 15.21
CA VAL A 454 47.56 10.41 15.81
C VAL A 454 47.87 9.01 15.26
N ALA A 455 46.87 8.14 15.11
CA ALA A 455 47.04 6.82 14.51
C ALA A 455 47.50 6.91 13.03
N LEU A 456 46.96 7.86 12.25
CA LEU A 456 47.35 8.09 10.87
C LEU A 456 48.79 8.61 10.76
N VAL A 457 49.20 9.55 11.63
CA VAL A 457 50.58 10.02 11.71
C VAL A 457 51.54 8.89 12.11
N ALA A 458 51.15 8.03 13.07
CA ALA A 458 51.94 6.87 13.45
C ALA A 458 52.11 5.85 12.30
N ALA A 459 51.05 5.61 11.51
CA ALA A 459 51.11 4.75 10.33
C ALA A 459 52.03 5.32 9.23
N VAL A 460 51.97 6.64 8.99
CA VAL A 460 52.88 7.31 8.04
C VAL A 460 54.34 7.22 8.52
N LEU A 461 54.60 7.44 9.81
CA LEU A 461 55.94 7.32 10.40
C LEU A 461 56.46 5.87 10.35
N PHE A 462 55.60 4.86 10.51
CA PHE A 462 55.97 3.46 10.36
C PHE A 462 56.39 3.13 8.92
N VAL A 463 55.59 3.53 7.93
CA VAL A 463 55.91 3.35 6.49
C VAL A 463 57.18 4.13 6.09
N MET A 464 57.47 5.26 6.74
CA MET A 464 58.71 6.02 6.57
C MET A 464 59.93 5.41 7.31
N HIS A 465 59.80 4.23 7.92
CA HIS A 465 60.88 3.54 8.65
C HIS A 465 61.27 2.17 8.08
N GLU A 466 60.55 1.65 7.08
CA GLU A 466 60.85 0.35 6.44
C GLU A 466 61.76 0.51 5.20
N ASP A 467 63.05 0.75 5.44
CA ASP A 467 64.10 0.67 4.39
C ASP A 467 64.28 -0.78 3.88
N THR A 468 63.43 -1.22 2.97
CA THR A 468 63.51 -2.55 2.33
C THR A 468 63.90 -2.44 0.86
N THR A 469 65.12 -2.86 0.52
CA THR A 469 65.65 -2.82 -0.85
C THR A 469 65.08 -3.93 -1.74
N PRO A 470 64.54 -3.62 -2.95
CA PRO A 470 64.09 -4.63 -3.89
C PRO A 470 65.26 -5.26 -4.66
N ALA A 471 65.33 -6.60 -4.64
CA ALA A 471 66.26 -7.36 -5.48
C ALA A 471 65.68 -7.61 -6.89
N PRO A 472 66.48 -7.55 -7.98
CA PRO A 472 65.96 -7.69 -9.34
C PRO A 472 65.72 -9.16 -9.72
N ALA A 473 64.65 -9.42 -10.47
CA ALA A 473 64.37 -10.71 -11.09
C ALA A 473 64.97 -10.80 -12.50
N SER A 474 65.58 -11.95 -12.84
CA SER A 474 66.21 -12.20 -14.14
C SER A 474 65.42 -13.19 -15.01
N THR A 475 65.30 -12.87 -16.29
CA THR A 475 64.59 -13.63 -17.33
C THR A 475 65.24 -14.98 -17.66
N THR A 476 64.44 -16.02 -17.90
CA THR A 476 64.68 -17.11 -18.90
C THR A 476 63.35 -17.82 -19.22
N ALA A 477 63.16 -18.28 -20.47
CA ALA A 477 62.01 -19.08 -20.93
C ALA A 477 62.49 -20.25 -21.81
N PRO A 478 61.68 -21.32 -21.99
CA PRO A 478 61.32 -21.75 -23.36
C PRO A 478 59.89 -22.33 -23.53
N VAL A 479 59.54 -22.70 -24.78
CA VAL A 479 58.20 -23.03 -25.35
C VAL A 479 58.37 -24.16 -26.40
N PRO A 480 57.57 -25.25 -26.48
CA PRO A 480 56.17 -25.32 -27.00
C PRO A 480 55.22 -26.15 -26.07
N THR A 481 54.07 -26.79 -26.40
CA THR A 481 53.45 -27.31 -27.66
C THR A 481 51.90 -27.43 -27.51
N LEU A 482 51.18 -27.90 -28.57
CA LEU A 482 49.70 -27.99 -28.64
C LEU A 482 49.14 -29.43 -28.80
N LEU A 483 47.90 -29.65 -28.30
CA LEU A 483 46.82 -30.55 -28.80
C LEU A 483 47.08 -32.08 -28.88
N PRO A 484 46.07 -32.96 -29.17
CA PRO A 484 44.60 -32.85 -29.16
C PRO A 484 43.88 -33.91 -28.26
N PRO A 485 42.52 -33.95 -28.16
CA PRO A 485 41.76 -34.89 -27.31
C PRO A 485 41.00 -36.02 -28.05
N ALA A 486 40.71 -37.15 -27.36
CA ALA A 486 39.67 -38.12 -27.76
C ALA A 486 39.18 -39.08 -26.64
N SER A 487 37.84 -39.20 -26.50
CA SER A 487 36.99 -40.34 -26.06
C SER A 487 37.53 -41.53 -25.20
N SER A 488 36.82 -41.89 -24.11
CA SER A 488 35.86 -43.04 -24.11
C SER A 488 35.40 -43.52 -22.70
N ALA A 489 34.13 -43.94 -22.62
CA ALA A 489 33.49 -44.92 -21.70
C ALA A 489 33.54 -44.79 -20.14
N ALA A 490 32.41 -45.21 -19.53
CA ALA A 490 32.25 -45.56 -18.10
C ALA A 490 32.12 -47.12 -17.97
N PRO A 491 32.10 -47.78 -16.78
CA PRO A 491 31.13 -47.54 -15.70
C PRO A 491 31.65 -47.71 -14.22
N THR A 492 30.68 -47.71 -13.30
CA THR A 492 30.61 -47.89 -11.82
C THR A 492 31.14 -49.23 -11.24
N PRO A 493 31.07 -49.55 -9.90
CA PRO A 493 30.77 -48.74 -8.68
C PRO A 493 31.65 -49.01 -7.40
N ALA A 494 31.63 -48.09 -6.43
CA ALA A 494 31.88 -48.27 -4.97
C ALA A 494 31.60 -46.94 -4.23
N GLU A 495 31.18 -46.81 -2.96
CA GLU A 495 30.63 -47.71 -1.91
C GLU A 495 29.77 -46.83 -0.95
N VAL A 496 28.85 -47.41 -0.15
CA VAL A 496 27.88 -46.65 0.69
C VAL A 496 27.96 -47.05 2.18
N PRO A 497 28.15 -46.10 3.13
CA PRO A 497 28.01 -46.36 4.57
C PRO A 497 26.53 -46.41 5.00
N ALA A 498 26.18 -47.36 5.87
CA ALA A 498 24.80 -47.59 6.33
C ALA A 498 24.50 -46.98 7.73
N PRO A 499 23.25 -46.58 8.01
CA PRO A 499 22.80 -46.16 9.34
C PRO A 499 22.44 -47.34 10.28
N PRO A 500 22.42 -47.13 11.62
CA PRO A 500 22.23 -48.19 12.62
C PRO A 500 20.78 -48.71 12.80
N PRO A 501 20.57 -49.87 13.47
CA PRO A 501 19.29 -50.60 13.49
C PRO A 501 18.22 -50.09 14.47
N GLN A 502 17.01 -50.63 14.31
CA GLN A 502 15.77 -50.24 14.98
C GLN A 502 15.57 -50.86 16.38
N THR A 503 14.84 -50.14 17.24
CA THR A 503 14.30 -50.66 18.52
C THR A 503 12.79 -50.94 18.38
N GLN A 504 12.33 -52.11 18.84
CA GLN A 504 10.90 -52.48 18.81
C GLN A 504 10.11 -51.84 19.96
N ALA A 505 8.84 -51.55 19.67
CA ALA A 505 7.78 -51.22 20.64
C ALA A 505 6.56 -52.14 20.38
N PRO A 506 5.71 -52.42 21.39
CA PRO A 506 4.83 -53.60 21.37
C PRO A 506 3.57 -53.48 20.50
N GLN A 507 3.09 -54.63 20.02
CA GLN A 507 1.85 -54.74 19.23
C GLN A 507 0.60 -54.68 20.11
N THR A 508 -0.31 -53.75 19.81
CA THR A 508 -1.68 -53.73 20.37
C THR A 508 -2.61 -54.59 19.53
N ARG A 509 -3.23 -55.62 20.14
CA ARG A 509 -4.27 -56.43 19.50
C ARG A 509 -5.64 -55.77 19.63
N THR A 510 -6.13 -55.14 18.56
CA THR A 510 -7.54 -54.72 18.47
C THR A 510 -8.42 -55.92 18.11
N VAL A 511 -9.44 -56.20 18.94
CA VAL A 511 -10.39 -57.29 18.70
C VAL A 511 -11.54 -56.80 17.82
N THR A 512 -11.64 -57.32 16.60
CA THR A 512 -12.75 -57.02 15.67
C THR A 512 -14.07 -57.52 16.23
N ARG A 513 -14.94 -56.62 16.67
CA ARG A 513 -16.31 -56.96 17.09
C ARG A 513 -17.26 -56.78 15.91
N GLN A 514 -17.66 -57.89 15.31
CA GLN A 514 -18.53 -57.92 14.13
C GLN A 514 -19.94 -57.41 14.48
N ALA A 515 -20.42 -56.39 13.76
CA ALA A 515 -21.80 -55.93 13.83
C ALA A 515 -22.71 -56.81 12.95
N PRO A 516 -24.00 -57.03 13.34
CA PRO A 516 -24.95 -57.75 12.50
C PRO A 516 -25.35 -56.94 11.25
N PRO A 517 -25.74 -57.61 10.14
CA PRO A 517 -26.15 -56.92 8.92
C PRO A 517 -27.50 -56.20 9.09
N PRO A 518 -27.76 -55.12 8.32
CA PRO A 518 -29.04 -54.43 8.32
C PRO A 518 -30.15 -55.32 7.74
N VAL A 519 -31.35 -55.23 8.33
CA VAL A 519 -32.55 -55.90 7.82
C VAL A 519 -33.08 -55.12 6.63
N ILE A 520 -33.22 -55.78 5.47
CA ILE A 520 -33.88 -55.22 4.30
C ILE A 520 -35.38 -55.27 4.54
N VAL A 521 -36.01 -54.11 4.70
CA VAL A 521 -37.47 -53.95 4.67
C VAL A 521 -37.87 -53.52 3.26
N THR A 522 -38.53 -54.41 2.52
CA THR A 522 -39.09 -54.08 1.20
C THR A 522 -40.44 -53.41 1.38
N GLU A 523 -40.49 -52.09 1.23
CA GLU A 523 -41.73 -51.34 1.08
C GLU A 523 -41.94 -50.98 -0.41
N ALA A 524 -43.12 -51.30 -0.95
CA ALA A 524 -43.43 -51.13 -2.36
C ALA A 524 -44.12 -49.77 -2.63
N PRO A 525 -43.77 -49.05 -3.71
CA PRO A 525 -44.38 -47.76 -4.01
C PRO A 525 -45.86 -47.92 -4.46
N PRO A 526 -46.75 -46.98 -4.08
CA PRO A 526 -48.12 -46.96 -4.60
C PRO A 526 -48.15 -46.54 -6.07
N PRO A 527 -49.13 -47.01 -6.87
CA PRO A 527 -49.21 -46.68 -8.28
C PRO A 527 -49.91 -45.33 -8.54
N THR A 528 -49.19 -44.39 -9.15
CA THR A 528 -49.78 -43.25 -9.86
C THR A 528 -49.61 -43.43 -11.37
N SER A 529 -50.72 -43.38 -12.10
CA SER A 529 -50.76 -43.51 -13.55
C SER A 529 -50.99 -42.14 -14.17
N GLU A 530 -50.00 -41.64 -14.92
CA GLU A 530 -50.15 -40.51 -15.82
C GLU A 530 -49.30 -40.75 -17.06
N ALA A 531 -49.84 -40.43 -18.24
CA ALA A 531 -49.28 -40.86 -19.53
C ALA A 531 -48.48 -39.73 -20.20
N PRO A 532 -47.35 -40.03 -20.87
CA PRO A 532 -46.60 -39.01 -21.61
C PRO A 532 -47.35 -38.53 -22.85
N PRO A 533 -47.24 -37.24 -23.22
CA PRO A 533 -47.87 -36.69 -24.43
C PRO A 533 -47.20 -37.20 -25.73
N PRO A 534 -47.94 -37.19 -26.86
CA PRO A 534 -47.44 -37.72 -28.13
C PRO A 534 -46.40 -36.80 -28.81
N PRO A 535 -45.53 -37.36 -29.68
CA PRO A 535 -44.54 -36.58 -30.43
C PRO A 535 -45.18 -35.76 -31.57
N PRO A 536 -44.57 -34.62 -31.96
CA PRO A 536 -44.99 -33.86 -33.14
C PRO A 536 -44.64 -34.60 -34.45
N PRO A 537 -45.39 -34.38 -35.55
CA PRO A 537 -45.21 -35.09 -36.81
C PRO A 537 -44.03 -34.55 -37.65
N THR A 538 -43.28 -35.46 -38.25
CA THR A 538 -42.23 -35.14 -39.24
C THR A 538 -42.84 -34.99 -40.64
N THR A 539 -42.64 -33.87 -41.33
CA THR A 539 -42.52 -33.75 -42.81
C THR A 539 -42.21 -32.30 -43.21
N GLU A 540 -40.99 -32.03 -43.67
CA GLU A 540 -40.74 -31.35 -44.96
C GLU A 540 -39.29 -31.64 -45.43
N ALA A 541 -38.99 -31.41 -46.70
CA ALA A 541 -37.70 -31.71 -47.33
C ALA A 541 -36.84 -30.45 -47.50
N PRO A 542 -35.49 -30.55 -47.52
CA PRO A 542 -34.62 -29.38 -47.59
C PRO A 542 -34.59 -28.75 -49.00
N PRO A 543 -34.58 -27.40 -49.12
CA PRO A 543 -34.28 -26.71 -50.37
C PRO A 543 -32.77 -26.81 -50.72
N PRO A 544 -32.40 -26.60 -52.00
CA PRO A 544 -31.03 -26.83 -52.47
C PRO A 544 -30.03 -25.75 -52.00
N THR A 545 -28.75 -26.16 -51.92
CA THR A 545 -27.61 -25.32 -51.57
C THR A 545 -27.46 -24.12 -52.51
N THR A 546 -27.35 -22.91 -51.94
CA THR A 546 -26.87 -21.72 -52.64
C THR A 546 -25.42 -21.44 -52.21
N GLU A 547 -24.57 -21.17 -53.20
CA GLU A 547 -23.13 -20.94 -53.03
C GLU A 547 -22.85 -19.57 -52.40
N ALA A 548 -21.93 -19.51 -51.43
CA ALA A 548 -21.56 -18.27 -50.74
C ALA A 548 -20.26 -17.66 -51.34
N PRO A 549 -20.20 -16.34 -51.57
CA PRO A 549 -19.01 -15.70 -52.13
C PRO A 549 -17.83 -15.68 -51.12
N PRO A 550 -16.58 -15.62 -51.60
CA PRO A 550 -15.40 -15.73 -50.74
C PRO A 550 -15.20 -14.48 -49.87
N THR A 551 -15.33 -14.64 -48.55
CA THR A 551 -15.06 -13.57 -47.59
C THR A 551 -13.55 -13.36 -47.43
N THR A 552 -13.01 -12.30 -48.04
CA THR A 552 -11.61 -11.88 -47.85
C THR A 552 -11.36 -11.51 -46.39
N GLN A 553 -10.44 -12.18 -45.71
CA GLN A 553 -10.04 -11.78 -44.35
C GLN A 553 -9.24 -10.47 -44.40
N PRO A 554 -9.58 -9.45 -43.56
CA PRO A 554 -8.71 -8.30 -43.37
C PRO A 554 -7.43 -8.72 -42.62
N PRO A 555 -6.27 -8.09 -42.88
CA PRO A 555 -5.02 -8.44 -42.22
C PRO A 555 -5.08 -8.17 -40.72
N TRP A 556 -4.65 -9.16 -39.93
CA TRP A 556 -4.60 -9.09 -38.47
C TRP A 556 -3.58 -8.04 -38.01
N SER A 557 -4.03 -6.99 -37.33
CA SER A 557 -3.20 -5.94 -36.77
C SER A 557 -3.00 -6.15 -35.26
N PRO A 558 -1.76 -6.06 -34.74
CA PRO A 558 -1.47 -6.32 -33.34
C PRO A 558 -1.93 -5.15 -32.45
N THR A 559 -3.02 -5.35 -31.71
CA THR A 559 -3.47 -4.41 -30.68
C THR A 559 -2.39 -4.23 -29.60
N ALA A 560 -1.95 -2.99 -29.36
CA ALA A 560 -1.00 -2.70 -28.29
C ALA A 560 -1.63 -2.98 -26.90
N PRO A 561 -0.88 -3.56 -25.94
CA PRO A 561 -1.47 -4.18 -24.74
C PRO A 561 -1.79 -3.19 -23.59
N TYR A 562 -2.21 -1.96 -23.89
CA TYR A 562 -2.57 -0.96 -22.88
C TYR A 562 -3.80 -0.13 -23.30
N PRO A 563 -4.86 -0.05 -22.46
CA PRO A 563 -5.96 0.88 -22.70
C PRO A 563 -5.52 2.31 -22.38
N THR A 564 -5.67 3.23 -23.33
CA THR A 564 -5.46 4.67 -23.10
C THR A 564 -6.58 5.25 -22.26
N ILE A 565 -6.22 6.09 -21.28
CA ILE A 565 -7.17 6.73 -20.35
C ILE A 565 -7.98 7.81 -21.10
N PRO A 566 -9.33 7.74 -21.15
CA PRO A 566 -10.14 8.79 -21.75
C PRO A 566 -10.10 10.08 -20.91
N GLY A 567 -10.06 11.26 -21.55
CA GLY A 567 -10.32 12.55 -20.90
C GLY A 567 -9.24 13.64 -21.01
N LEU A 568 -8.09 13.39 -21.65
CA LEU A 568 -7.05 14.40 -21.85
C LEU A 568 -7.01 14.91 -23.31
N PRO A 569 -6.75 16.23 -23.55
CA PRO A 569 -6.70 16.79 -24.89
C PRO A 569 -5.42 16.35 -25.64
N TRP A 570 -5.60 15.79 -26.84
CA TRP A 570 -4.50 15.39 -27.71
C TRP A 570 -3.80 16.60 -28.34
N VAL A 571 -2.49 16.72 -28.12
CA VAL A 571 -1.62 17.69 -28.81
C VAL A 571 -0.66 16.92 -29.72
N PRO A 572 -0.71 17.11 -31.05
CA PRO A 572 0.20 16.41 -31.97
C PRO A 572 1.67 16.79 -31.77
N LEU A 573 2.55 15.80 -31.77
CA LEU A 573 4.00 16.00 -31.90
C LEU A 573 4.35 16.50 -33.31
N PRO A 574 5.33 17.41 -33.47
CA PRO A 574 5.66 18.01 -34.75
C PRO A 574 6.49 17.06 -35.63
N GLY A 575 5.85 16.27 -36.49
CA GLY A 575 6.59 15.37 -37.39
C GLY A 575 5.77 14.32 -38.15
N GLY A 576 4.72 14.71 -38.87
CA GLY A 576 3.98 13.80 -39.75
C GLY A 576 2.88 14.50 -40.54
N GLN A 577 2.95 14.46 -41.87
CA GLN A 577 1.87 14.99 -42.72
C GLN A 577 0.74 13.96 -42.87
N PRO A 578 -0.54 14.38 -42.84
CA PRO A 578 -1.65 13.49 -43.15
C PRO A 578 -1.72 13.22 -44.66
N VAL A 579 -1.79 11.94 -45.03
CA VAL A 579 -2.09 11.53 -46.41
C VAL A 579 -3.60 11.72 -46.65
N GLN A 580 -3.98 12.47 -47.67
CA GLN A 580 -5.38 12.58 -48.10
C GLN A 580 -5.83 11.30 -48.81
N PRO A 581 -7.03 10.75 -48.49
CA PRO A 581 -7.70 9.80 -49.37
C PRO A 581 -8.40 10.53 -50.52
N ALA A 582 -8.41 9.92 -51.72
CA ALA A 582 -9.21 10.37 -52.86
C ALA A 582 -9.35 9.25 -53.92
N PRO A 583 -10.44 9.23 -54.71
CA PRO A 583 -11.79 9.73 -54.43
C PRO A 583 -12.73 8.64 -53.89
#